data_AF-A0A970MA84-F1
#
_entry.id   AF-A0A970MA84-F1
#
_cell.length_a   1.000
_cell.length_b   1.000
_cell.length_c   1.000
_cell.angle_alpha   90.00
_cell.angle_beta   90.00
_cell.angle_gamma   90.00
#
_symmetry.space_group_name_H-M   'P 1'
#
loop_
_entity.id
_entity.type
_entity.pdbx_description
1 polymer ?
#
loop_
_entity_poly.entity_id
_entity_poly.type
_entity_poly.pdbx_seq_one_letter_code
_entity_poly.pdbx_strand_id
1 'polypeptide(L)'
;MQRVLLWAVGMGLVIGGLVACESDDNSGRNIPVNGHNAQQPQGDSDAPPISTGSDDLYSKPNVIDPLPDQGDDGKLEMVCEDPNDPSTCYCLRLAVIGSFDSGANKNDVSAFVDWLNTKSSAIVSMHQRKPTLDAGFLSNYDIILFTFQADGMSGPFWQYSAAEAQALNTWIDQGGGVVAMTGFNGNATASEVGAINSILQPATGFSYNNDAYLDQTEPDSYCYENAVAVDWTSSTHEIAREVKRTAAFWGSSISIPDGAEVVVRKHDAGATTDIAAAALEIGEGRVFVYADEWPLFSNVWLSTSDHSNVPAEQLQYENCFDQATQMWKDPDVWFQHPQFWYNVIQWTAPENDCFTIDEPIIIPID
;
A
#
# COMPACT_ATOMS: atom_id res chain seq x y z
N MET A 1 -61.80 22.18 -22.72
CA MET A 1 -60.79 22.99 -22.01
C MET A 1 -59.44 22.34 -22.25
N GLN A 2 -58.59 23.02 -23.03
CA GLN A 2 -57.24 22.62 -23.40
C GLN A 2 -56.27 22.75 -22.23
N ARG A 3 -55.23 21.90 -22.19
CA ARG A 3 -53.83 22.36 -22.19
C ARG A 3 -52.89 21.20 -22.57
N VAL A 4 -52.18 21.43 -23.67
CA VAL A 4 -51.04 20.69 -24.21
C VAL A 4 -49.79 21.35 -23.61
N LEU A 5 -48.79 20.56 -23.19
CA LEU A 5 -47.46 21.08 -22.85
C LEU A 5 -46.42 20.40 -23.75
N LEU A 6 -45.83 21.19 -24.64
CA LEU A 6 -44.58 20.91 -25.35
C LEU A 6 -43.40 21.27 -24.44
N TRP A 7 -42.32 20.49 -24.49
CA TRP A 7 -40.98 20.98 -24.15
C TRP A 7 -40.10 20.94 -25.40
N ALA A 8 -39.43 22.06 -25.65
CA ALA A 8 -38.60 22.34 -26.81
C ALA A 8 -37.12 22.03 -26.51
N VAL A 9 -36.44 21.55 -27.55
CA VAL A 9 -34.98 21.37 -27.63
C VAL A 9 -34.32 22.72 -27.90
N GLY A 10 -33.37 23.13 -27.06
CA GLY A 10 -32.55 24.33 -27.23
C GLY A 10 -31.09 23.97 -27.51
N MET A 11 -30.70 24.09 -28.78
CA MET A 11 -29.31 24.10 -29.24
C MET A 11 -28.65 25.44 -28.85
N GLY A 12 -27.53 25.39 -28.14
CA GLY A 12 -26.72 26.56 -27.79
C GLY A 12 -25.32 26.45 -28.38
N LEU A 13 -25.09 27.21 -29.46
CA LEU A 13 -23.83 27.49 -30.13
C LEU A 13 -22.93 28.36 -29.23
N VAL A 14 -21.65 28.02 -29.02
CA VAL A 14 -20.66 28.94 -28.43
C VAL A 14 -19.49 29.14 -29.38
N ILE A 15 -19.19 30.42 -29.56
CA ILE A 15 -18.29 31.07 -30.51
C ILE A 15 -16.86 31.07 -29.96
N GLY A 16 -15.88 30.94 -30.87
CA GLY A 16 -14.46 31.05 -30.55
C GLY A 16 -14.00 32.48 -30.23
N GLY A 17 -12.85 32.56 -29.57
CA GLY A 17 -12.11 33.80 -29.36
C GLY A 17 -10.67 33.48 -28.98
N LEU A 18 -9.76 33.57 -29.95
CA LEU A 18 -8.33 33.73 -29.71
C LEU A 18 -8.11 35.08 -29.00
N VAL A 19 -7.34 35.06 -27.91
CA VAL A 19 -6.64 36.24 -27.40
C VAL A 19 -5.21 35.82 -27.08
N ALA A 20 -4.26 36.44 -27.77
CA ALA A 20 -2.86 36.49 -27.42
C ALA A 20 -2.60 37.72 -26.54
N CYS A 21 -1.83 37.57 -25.47
CA CYS A 21 -1.06 38.63 -24.80
C CYS A 21 0.25 37.94 -24.35
N GLU A 22 1.39 38.27 -24.95
CA GLU A 22 2.23 39.45 -24.69
C GLU A 22 3.04 39.28 -23.39
N SER A 23 4.33 39.03 -23.60
CA SER A 23 5.38 39.03 -22.58
C SER A 23 5.69 40.47 -22.19
N ASP A 24 5.89 40.71 -20.90
CA ASP A 24 6.80 41.75 -20.47
C ASP A 24 7.50 41.35 -19.17
N ASP A 25 8.81 41.56 -19.21
CA ASP A 25 9.76 41.48 -18.11
C ASP A 25 9.44 42.52 -17.02
N ASN A 26 9.84 42.20 -15.79
CA ASN A 26 10.88 42.93 -15.04
C ASN A 26 10.57 43.14 -13.55
N SER A 27 11.67 43.10 -12.78
CA SER A 27 11.90 43.66 -11.44
C SER A 27 11.52 42.82 -10.20
N GLY A 28 12.45 41.92 -9.87
CA GLY A 28 13.33 42.15 -8.72
C GLY A 28 12.70 42.12 -7.32
N ARG A 29 12.93 41.02 -6.60
CA ARG A 29 13.18 41.04 -5.14
C ARG A 29 14.12 39.91 -4.76
N ASN A 30 15.35 40.32 -4.42
CA ASN A 30 16.35 39.49 -3.74
C ASN A 30 15.85 39.13 -2.34
N ILE A 31 15.82 37.85 -2.02
CA ILE A 31 15.87 37.36 -0.63
C ILE A 31 17.21 36.60 -0.48
N PRO A 32 18.06 36.97 0.48
CA PRO A 32 19.34 36.30 0.67
C PRO A 32 19.13 34.96 1.38
N VAL A 33 19.50 33.86 0.72
CA VAL A 33 19.68 32.55 1.37
C VAL A 33 21.13 32.49 1.85
N ASN A 34 21.29 32.45 3.18
CA ASN A 34 22.58 32.22 3.83
C ASN A 34 23.07 30.81 3.51
N GLY A 35 24.28 30.72 2.98
CA GLY A 35 24.96 29.48 2.66
C GLY A 35 25.48 28.75 3.90
N HIS A 36 25.34 27.43 3.89
CA HIS A 36 26.24 26.53 4.60
C HIS A 36 27.08 25.78 3.57
N ASN A 37 28.36 26.11 3.59
CA ASN A 37 29.43 25.53 2.81
C ASN A 37 29.81 24.20 3.47
N ALA A 38 29.58 23.08 2.80
CA ALA A 38 30.26 21.82 3.09
C ALA A 38 31.11 21.45 1.87
N GLN A 39 32.42 21.54 2.04
CA GLN A 39 33.42 21.20 1.03
C GLN A 39 33.37 19.69 0.75
N GLN A 40 33.19 19.33 -0.53
CA GLN A 40 33.51 17.99 -1.02
C GLN A 40 35.04 17.80 -1.11
N PRO A 41 35.58 16.63 -0.72
CA PRO A 41 36.81 16.13 -1.29
C PRO A 41 36.50 15.31 -2.54
N GLN A 42 37.07 15.73 -3.68
CA GLN A 42 37.21 14.90 -4.87
C GLN A 42 38.20 13.76 -4.60
N GLY A 43 37.82 12.54 -4.94
CA GLY A 43 38.70 11.37 -4.94
C GLY A 43 38.27 10.40 -6.02
N ASP A 44 39.02 10.37 -7.12
CA ASP A 44 38.99 9.35 -8.16
C ASP A 44 39.29 7.96 -7.57
N SER A 45 38.50 6.95 -7.94
CA SER A 45 39.04 5.62 -8.24
C SER A 45 38.04 4.77 -9.01
N ASP A 46 38.53 4.25 -10.14
CA ASP A 46 37.90 3.27 -11.01
C ASP A 46 37.43 2.03 -10.22
N ALA A 47 36.12 1.80 -10.17
CA ALA A 47 35.53 0.52 -9.80
C ALA A 47 34.83 -0.09 -11.03
N PRO A 48 35.04 -1.40 -11.32
CA PRO A 48 34.42 -2.04 -12.46
C PRO A 48 32.89 -2.15 -12.27
N PRO A 49 32.11 -2.27 -13.37
CA PRO A 49 30.66 -2.28 -13.30
C PRO A 49 30.16 -3.47 -12.48
N ILE A 50 29.44 -3.18 -11.40
CA ILE A 50 28.70 -4.16 -10.61
C ILE A 50 27.51 -4.60 -11.48
N SER A 51 27.52 -5.88 -11.84
CA SER A 51 26.45 -6.57 -12.55
C SER A 51 25.20 -6.65 -11.66
N THR A 52 24.11 -5.99 -12.08
CA THR A 52 22.79 -5.97 -11.45
C THR A 52 22.00 -7.27 -11.68
N GLY A 53 22.61 -8.43 -11.39
CA GLY A 53 21.95 -9.73 -11.47
C GLY A 53 21.56 -10.21 -10.08
N SER A 54 20.38 -9.81 -9.59
CA SER A 54 19.79 -10.37 -8.36
C SER A 54 18.27 -10.51 -8.51
N ASP A 55 17.85 -11.33 -9.47
CA ASP A 55 16.42 -11.63 -9.71
C ASP A 55 15.89 -12.82 -8.90
N ASP A 56 16.70 -13.53 -8.09
CA ASP A 56 16.27 -14.83 -7.51
C ASP A 56 16.66 -15.07 -6.03
N LEU A 57 17.08 -14.04 -5.27
CA LEU A 57 17.61 -14.28 -3.92
C LEU A 57 16.58 -14.37 -2.78
N TYR A 58 15.29 -14.23 -3.07
CA TYR A 58 14.25 -14.16 -2.02
C TYR A 58 13.03 -15.07 -2.23
N SER A 59 13.04 -15.93 -3.25
CA SER A 59 12.01 -16.96 -3.40
C SER A 59 12.49 -18.26 -2.75
N LYS A 60 11.70 -18.80 -1.83
CA LYS A 60 11.68 -20.26 -1.64
C LYS A 60 11.42 -20.88 -3.02
N PRO A 61 12.06 -22.01 -3.39
CA PRO A 61 11.92 -22.59 -4.72
C PRO A 61 10.44 -22.68 -5.09
N ASN A 62 10.07 -22.16 -6.27
CA ASN A 62 8.72 -22.28 -6.84
C ASN A 62 8.37 -23.76 -7.05
N VAL A 63 7.94 -24.45 -6.01
CA VAL A 63 7.32 -25.77 -6.11
C VAL A 63 5.86 -25.50 -6.43
N ILE A 64 5.52 -25.63 -7.71
CA ILE A 64 4.14 -25.66 -8.19
C ILE A 64 3.58 -27.04 -7.82
N ASP A 65 3.26 -27.23 -6.54
CA ASP A 65 2.34 -28.30 -6.16
C ASP A 65 0.89 -27.82 -6.40
N PRO A 66 -0.04 -28.73 -6.76
CA PRO A 66 -1.45 -28.39 -6.82
C PRO A 66 -1.90 -27.81 -5.46
N LEU A 67 -2.91 -26.93 -5.51
CA LEU A 67 -3.52 -26.24 -4.36
C LEU A 67 -3.49 -27.06 -3.06
N PRO A 68 -3.27 -26.42 -1.88
CA PRO A 68 -3.67 -27.01 -0.62
C PRO A 68 -5.05 -27.61 -0.78
N ASP A 69 -5.21 -28.91 -0.50
CA ASP A 69 -6.53 -29.49 -0.39
C ASP A 69 -7.24 -28.69 0.71
N GLN A 70 -8.39 -28.11 0.41
CA GLN A 70 -9.22 -27.58 1.48
C GLN A 70 -9.51 -28.76 2.40
N GLY A 71 -9.36 -28.55 3.71
CA GLY A 71 -9.68 -29.58 4.70
C GLY A 71 -11.11 -30.09 4.50
N ASP A 72 -11.46 -31.18 5.18
CA ASP A 72 -12.82 -31.76 5.11
C ASP A 72 -13.93 -30.74 5.49
N ASP A 73 -13.58 -29.61 6.10
CA ASP A 73 -14.45 -28.50 6.48
C ASP A 73 -14.45 -27.29 5.52
N GLY A 74 -13.68 -27.34 4.42
CA GLY A 74 -13.58 -26.27 3.42
C GLY A 74 -12.55 -25.18 3.74
N LYS A 75 -11.81 -25.30 4.86
CA LYS A 75 -10.81 -24.31 5.25
C LYS A 75 -9.41 -24.63 4.71
N LEU A 76 -8.57 -23.60 4.60
CA LEU A 76 -7.15 -23.82 4.33
C LEU A 76 -6.49 -24.52 5.52
N GLU A 77 -5.74 -25.57 5.20
CA GLU A 77 -4.90 -26.32 6.13
C GLU A 77 -3.41 -26.06 5.86
N MET A 78 -2.58 -26.37 6.86
CA MET A 78 -1.13 -26.29 6.71
C MET A 78 -0.63 -27.35 5.71
N VAL A 79 0.13 -26.92 4.71
CA VAL A 79 0.77 -27.78 3.71
C VAL A 79 2.27 -27.77 3.90
N CYS A 80 2.92 -28.92 3.83
CA CYS A 80 4.38 -29.02 3.91
C CYS A 80 4.94 -29.68 2.65
N GLU A 81 5.88 -29.01 1.98
CA GLU A 81 6.56 -29.60 0.80
C GLU A 81 7.34 -30.87 1.18
N ASP A 82 7.98 -30.87 2.35
CA ASP A 82 8.53 -32.07 2.98
C ASP A 82 7.81 -32.32 4.32
N PRO A 83 6.99 -33.39 4.45
CA PRO A 83 6.28 -33.70 5.69
C PRO A 83 7.22 -34.02 6.86
N ASN A 84 8.53 -34.20 6.62
CA ASN A 84 9.54 -34.41 7.67
C ASN A 84 10.28 -33.14 8.07
N ASP A 85 10.08 -32.02 7.36
CA ASP A 85 10.71 -30.73 7.65
C ASP A 85 9.64 -29.64 7.86
N PRO A 86 9.30 -29.32 9.13
CA PRO A 86 8.33 -28.27 9.46
C PRO A 86 8.67 -26.90 8.89
N SER A 87 9.92 -26.63 8.52
CA SER A 87 10.32 -25.34 7.92
C SER A 87 9.83 -25.17 6.47
N THR A 88 9.37 -26.26 5.84
CA THR A 88 8.75 -26.27 4.51
C THR A 88 7.23 -26.08 4.58
N CYS A 89 6.65 -25.98 5.77
CA CYS A 89 5.22 -25.83 5.94
C CYS A 89 4.77 -24.38 5.71
N TYR A 90 3.64 -24.22 5.04
CA TYR A 90 2.95 -22.94 4.86
C TYR A 90 1.42 -23.16 4.87
N CYS A 91 0.70 -22.13 5.27
CA CYS A 91 -0.75 -22.04 5.30
C CYS A 91 -1.29 -21.16 4.16
N LEU A 92 -0.65 -20.00 3.93
CA LEU A 92 -1.07 -19.04 2.92
C LEU A 92 0.02 -18.83 1.86
N ARG A 93 -0.38 -18.71 0.60
CA ARG A 93 0.47 -18.32 -0.53
C ARG A 93 0.10 -16.90 -0.94
N LEU A 94 1.04 -15.98 -0.78
CA LEU A 94 0.83 -14.57 -1.09
C LEU A 94 1.68 -14.17 -2.28
N ALA A 95 1.06 -13.68 -3.35
CA ALA A 95 1.75 -13.01 -4.44
C ALA A 95 1.83 -11.51 -4.19
N VAL A 96 3.02 -10.94 -4.29
CA VAL A 96 3.20 -9.49 -4.37
C VAL A 96 3.52 -9.13 -5.81
N ILE A 97 2.66 -8.35 -6.45
CA ILE A 97 2.75 -8.00 -7.87
C ILE A 97 3.02 -6.51 -8.01
N GLY A 98 4.13 -6.17 -8.66
CA GLY A 98 4.58 -4.80 -8.85
C GLY A 98 6.03 -4.60 -8.44
N SER A 99 6.53 -3.39 -8.61
CA SER A 99 7.80 -2.94 -8.06
C SER A 99 7.59 -2.22 -6.71
N PHE A 100 8.70 -1.85 -6.08
CA PHE A 100 8.73 -1.00 -4.88
C PHE A 100 9.49 0.30 -5.14
N ASP A 101 9.74 0.62 -6.40
CA ASP A 101 10.35 1.89 -6.77
C ASP A 101 9.46 3.03 -6.26
N SER A 102 10.04 3.93 -5.46
CA SER A 102 9.33 5.12 -4.96
C SER A 102 10.02 6.42 -5.36
N GLY A 103 9.23 7.46 -5.58
CA GLY A 103 9.67 8.83 -5.80
C GLY A 103 10.41 9.42 -4.60
N ALA A 104 10.27 8.83 -3.42
CA ALA A 104 11.01 9.17 -2.21
C ALA A 104 12.43 8.56 -2.16
N ASN A 105 12.87 7.84 -3.22
CA ASN A 105 14.08 7.00 -3.21
C ASN A 105 14.08 5.95 -2.08
N LYS A 106 12.88 5.47 -1.73
CA LYS A 106 12.65 4.37 -0.80
C LYS A 106 12.21 3.16 -1.62
N ASN A 107 12.94 2.07 -1.58
CA ASN A 107 12.61 0.87 -2.35
C ASN A 107 12.92 -0.43 -1.59
N ASP A 108 13.42 -0.30 -0.36
CA ASP A 108 13.69 -1.43 0.50
C ASP A 108 12.42 -1.76 1.29
N VAL A 109 11.90 -2.97 1.07
CA VAL A 109 10.78 -3.57 1.80
C VAL A 109 11.19 -4.89 2.46
N SER A 110 12.50 -5.17 2.54
CA SER A 110 13.03 -6.42 3.07
C SER A 110 12.51 -6.71 4.48
N ALA A 111 12.33 -5.71 5.34
CA ALA A 111 11.82 -5.94 6.70
C ALA A 111 10.40 -6.54 6.69
N PHE A 112 9.50 -6.03 5.84
CA PHE A 112 8.14 -6.57 5.70
C PHE A 112 8.16 -7.98 5.12
N VAL A 113 8.96 -8.21 4.07
CA VAL A 113 9.08 -9.52 3.41
C VAL A 113 9.74 -10.55 4.33
N ASP A 114 10.78 -10.18 5.05
CA ASP A 114 11.47 -11.02 6.04
C ASP A 114 10.53 -11.33 7.20
N TRP A 115 9.78 -10.35 7.69
CA TRP A 115 8.77 -10.56 8.72
C TRP A 115 7.75 -11.60 8.29
N LEU A 116 7.16 -11.48 7.09
CA LEU A 116 6.25 -12.50 6.57
C LEU A 116 6.92 -13.88 6.45
N ASN A 117 8.09 -13.98 5.82
CA ASN A 117 8.71 -15.27 5.55
C ASN A 117 9.31 -15.96 6.78
N THR A 118 9.68 -15.21 7.83
CA THR A 118 10.36 -15.75 9.01
C THR A 118 9.48 -15.83 10.24
N LYS A 119 8.40 -15.03 10.30
CA LYS A 119 7.48 -15.00 11.44
C LYS A 119 6.14 -15.60 11.14
N SER A 120 5.71 -15.65 9.88
CA SER A 120 4.38 -16.16 9.55
C SER A 120 4.41 -17.58 8.99
N SER A 121 3.25 -18.23 9.00
CA SER A 121 3.02 -19.43 8.19
C SER A 121 2.65 -19.12 6.74
N ALA A 122 2.87 -17.90 6.23
CA ALA A 122 2.74 -17.62 4.80
C ALA A 122 4.05 -17.88 4.02
N ILE A 123 3.91 -18.17 2.74
CA ILE A 123 4.98 -18.12 1.74
C ILE A 123 4.71 -16.96 0.78
N VAL A 124 5.71 -16.11 0.56
CA VAL A 124 5.57 -14.91 -0.28
C VAL A 124 6.32 -15.10 -1.60
N SER A 125 5.64 -14.82 -2.72
CA SER A 125 6.21 -14.83 -4.07
C SER A 125 6.20 -13.42 -4.67
N MET A 126 7.37 -12.93 -5.07
CA MET A 126 7.54 -11.61 -5.65
C MET A 126 7.44 -11.65 -7.19
N HIS A 127 6.60 -10.80 -7.78
CA HIS A 127 6.41 -10.64 -9.22
C HIS A 127 6.68 -9.21 -9.65
N GLN A 128 7.95 -8.90 -9.90
CA GLN A 128 8.39 -7.55 -10.32
C GLN A 128 8.17 -7.24 -11.81
N ARG A 129 7.70 -8.23 -12.58
CA ARG A 129 7.28 -8.06 -13.97
C ARG A 129 5.81 -8.38 -14.09
N LYS A 130 5.08 -7.67 -14.96
CA LYS A 130 3.64 -7.86 -15.14
C LYS A 130 3.32 -9.33 -15.47
N PRO A 131 2.65 -10.09 -14.58
CA PRO A 131 2.13 -11.40 -14.93
C PRO A 131 0.91 -11.24 -15.83
N THR A 132 0.54 -12.32 -16.53
CA THR A 132 -0.81 -12.42 -17.09
C THR A 132 -1.71 -12.97 -16.00
N LEU A 133 -2.71 -12.20 -15.57
CA LEU A 133 -3.66 -12.64 -14.55
C LEU A 133 -4.75 -13.51 -15.19
N ASP A 134 -4.44 -14.78 -15.40
CA ASP A 134 -5.41 -15.80 -15.79
C ASP A 134 -5.71 -16.77 -14.63
N ALA A 135 -6.67 -17.67 -14.83
CA ALA A 135 -7.04 -18.65 -13.82
C ALA A 135 -5.87 -19.55 -13.38
N GLY A 136 -4.94 -19.86 -14.29
CA GLY A 136 -3.79 -20.70 -13.99
C GLY A 136 -2.74 -19.99 -13.15
N PHE A 137 -2.55 -18.69 -13.36
CA PHE A 137 -1.72 -17.85 -12.48
C PHE A 137 -2.37 -17.69 -11.10
N LEU A 138 -3.65 -17.29 -11.07
CA LEU A 138 -4.39 -16.95 -9.86
C LEU A 138 -4.54 -18.16 -8.92
N SER A 139 -4.70 -19.37 -9.45
CA SER A 139 -4.80 -20.59 -8.63
C SER A 139 -3.54 -20.93 -7.82
N ASN A 140 -2.41 -20.26 -8.05
CA ASN A 140 -1.19 -20.50 -7.26
C ASN A 140 -1.17 -19.71 -5.95
N TYR A 141 -2.14 -18.82 -5.73
CA TYR A 141 -2.14 -17.89 -4.60
C TYR A 141 -3.49 -17.89 -3.88
N ASP A 142 -3.42 -17.55 -2.61
CA ASP A 142 -4.58 -17.31 -1.75
C ASP A 142 -4.83 -15.81 -1.60
N ILE A 143 -3.74 -15.02 -1.64
CA ILE A 143 -3.79 -13.55 -1.59
C ILE A 143 -2.91 -12.94 -2.70
N ILE A 144 -3.39 -11.87 -3.31
CA ILE A 144 -2.60 -10.96 -4.15
C ILE A 144 -2.49 -9.60 -3.47
N LEU A 145 -1.25 -9.13 -3.29
CA LEU A 145 -0.90 -7.76 -2.93
C LEU A 145 -0.41 -7.02 -4.18
N PHE A 146 -1.20 -6.06 -4.67
CA PHE A 146 -0.79 -5.15 -5.74
C PHE A 146 -0.04 -3.94 -5.18
N THR A 147 1.18 -3.73 -5.65
CA THR A 147 2.04 -2.57 -5.32
C THR A 147 2.20 -1.67 -6.55
N PHE A 148 3.37 -1.05 -6.78
CA PHE A 148 3.59 -0.16 -7.92
C PHE A 148 3.53 -0.91 -9.27
N GLN A 149 2.47 -0.68 -10.04
CA GLN A 149 2.19 -1.38 -11.31
C GLN A 149 2.96 -0.78 -12.50
N ALA A 150 4.28 -0.83 -12.45
CA ALA A 150 5.15 -0.33 -13.51
C ALA A 150 6.50 -1.06 -13.55
N ASP A 151 7.14 -1.06 -14.72
CA ASP A 151 8.52 -1.56 -14.90
C ASP A 151 9.56 -0.63 -14.25
N GLY A 152 9.16 0.58 -13.81
CA GLY A 152 9.98 1.53 -13.07
C GLY A 152 9.29 2.88 -12.90
N MET A 153 9.93 3.82 -12.20
CA MET A 153 9.35 5.14 -11.83
C MET A 153 8.80 5.99 -12.98
N SER A 154 9.29 5.80 -14.21
CA SER A 154 8.81 6.53 -15.40
C SER A 154 7.98 5.64 -16.34
N GLY A 155 7.61 4.44 -15.87
CA GLY A 155 6.96 3.42 -16.66
C GLY A 155 7.94 2.54 -17.48
N PRO A 156 7.41 1.76 -18.43
CA PRO A 156 6.00 1.69 -18.82
C PRO A 156 5.09 1.25 -17.66
N PHE A 157 3.97 1.96 -17.53
CA PHE A 157 2.91 1.64 -16.57
C PHE A 157 2.08 0.49 -17.11
N TRP A 158 1.82 -0.50 -16.27
CA TRP A 158 1.12 -1.71 -16.69
C TRP A 158 -0.34 -1.41 -17.00
N GLN A 159 -0.87 -2.13 -17.98
CA GLN A 159 -2.28 -2.08 -18.35
C GLN A 159 -2.81 -3.50 -18.38
N TYR A 160 -3.95 -3.70 -17.74
CA TYR A 160 -4.63 -4.98 -17.67
C TYR A 160 -5.80 -5.02 -18.64
N SER A 161 -6.00 -6.19 -19.25
CA SER A 161 -7.11 -6.43 -20.15
C SER A 161 -8.40 -6.71 -19.38
N ALA A 162 -9.55 -6.56 -20.06
CA ALA A 162 -10.84 -6.94 -19.49
C ALA A 162 -10.91 -8.43 -19.11
N ALA A 163 -10.18 -9.30 -19.82
CA ALA A 163 -10.11 -10.72 -19.50
C ALA A 163 -9.34 -10.98 -18.20
N GLU A 164 -8.25 -10.26 -17.95
CA GLU A 164 -7.50 -10.33 -16.70
C GLU A 164 -8.34 -9.83 -15.52
N ALA A 165 -9.06 -8.71 -15.69
CA ALA A 165 -9.98 -8.21 -14.66
C ALA A 165 -11.12 -9.17 -14.36
N GLN A 166 -11.69 -9.81 -15.38
CA GLN A 166 -12.73 -10.83 -15.19
C GLN A 166 -12.19 -12.08 -14.49
N ALA A 167 -10.98 -12.52 -14.83
CA ALA A 167 -10.34 -13.65 -14.16
C ALA A 167 -10.09 -13.33 -12.68
N LEU A 168 -9.58 -12.13 -12.37
CA LEU A 168 -9.40 -11.68 -11.00
C LEU A 168 -10.74 -11.63 -10.24
N ASN A 169 -11.78 -11.01 -10.81
CA ASN A 169 -13.12 -10.98 -10.19
C ASN A 169 -13.66 -12.39 -9.90
N THR A 170 -13.52 -13.32 -10.85
CA THR A 170 -13.97 -14.71 -10.69
C THR A 170 -13.22 -15.41 -9.56
N TRP A 171 -11.90 -15.18 -9.47
CA TRP A 171 -11.07 -15.77 -8.42
C TRP A 171 -11.39 -15.17 -7.03
N ILE A 172 -11.65 -13.86 -6.94
CA ILE A 172 -12.12 -13.23 -5.70
C ILE A 172 -13.47 -13.83 -5.29
N ASP A 173 -14.44 -13.93 -6.20
CA ASP A 173 -15.76 -14.51 -5.90
C ASP A 173 -15.67 -15.93 -5.31
N GLN A 174 -14.59 -16.66 -5.63
CA GLN A 174 -14.26 -18.02 -5.17
C GLN A 174 -13.35 -18.07 -3.91
N GLY A 175 -13.19 -16.96 -3.20
CA GLY A 175 -12.42 -16.93 -1.94
C GLY A 175 -11.09 -16.20 -2.02
N GLY A 176 -10.64 -15.78 -3.20
CA GLY A 176 -9.36 -15.09 -3.37
C GLY A 176 -9.30 -13.74 -2.64
N GLY A 177 -8.17 -13.47 -1.98
CA GLY A 177 -7.91 -12.24 -1.27
C GLY A 177 -7.17 -11.20 -2.10
N VAL A 178 -7.61 -9.93 -2.12
CA VAL A 178 -6.86 -8.83 -2.74
C VAL A 178 -6.52 -7.76 -1.72
N VAL A 179 -5.25 -7.37 -1.69
CA VAL A 179 -4.78 -6.12 -1.11
C VAL A 179 -4.24 -5.25 -2.24
N ALA A 180 -4.58 -3.97 -2.27
CA ALA A 180 -3.97 -3.03 -3.20
C ALA A 180 -3.58 -1.73 -2.50
N MET A 181 -2.59 -1.05 -3.05
CA MET A 181 -2.08 0.23 -2.55
C MET A 181 -1.55 1.13 -3.66
N THR A 182 -1.42 2.42 -3.34
CA THR A 182 -0.80 3.48 -4.16
C THR A 182 0.19 4.28 -3.32
N GLY A 183 0.75 5.36 -3.87
CA GLY A 183 1.59 6.36 -3.17
C GLY A 183 3.07 6.30 -3.57
N PHE A 184 3.46 5.28 -4.34
CA PHE A 184 4.84 5.08 -4.78
C PHE A 184 5.36 6.25 -5.62
N ASN A 185 4.49 6.91 -6.39
CA ASN A 185 4.92 7.92 -7.34
C ASN A 185 4.08 9.20 -7.27
N GLY A 186 4.31 9.99 -6.23
CA GLY A 186 3.73 11.32 -6.05
C GLY A 186 4.00 12.33 -7.19
N ASN A 187 4.88 12.02 -8.15
CA ASN A 187 5.12 12.87 -9.34
C ASN A 187 4.38 12.41 -10.60
N ALA A 188 3.90 11.15 -10.64
CA ALA A 188 3.18 10.58 -11.76
C ALA A 188 1.89 9.88 -11.31
N THR A 189 1.22 10.45 -10.31
CA THR A 189 0.00 9.92 -9.69
C THR A 189 -1.05 9.49 -10.72
N ALA A 190 -1.27 10.28 -11.77
CA ALA A 190 -2.24 9.95 -12.82
C ALA A 190 -1.92 8.63 -13.56
N SER A 191 -0.63 8.36 -13.77
CA SER A 191 -0.16 7.14 -14.45
C SER A 191 -0.13 5.94 -13.51
N GLU A 192 0.30 6.14 -12.25
CA GLU A 192 0.24 5.12 -11.20
C GLU A 192 -1.20 4.67 -10.96
N VAL A 193 -2.08 5.62 -10.62
CA VAL A 193 -3.51 5.39 -10.39
C VAL A 193 -4.16 4.78 -11.62
N GLY A 194 -3.83 5.26 -12.82
CA GLY A 194 -4.33 4.69 -14.07
C GLY A 194 -3.92 3.22 -14.29
N ALA A 195 -2.73 2.82 -13.85
CA ALA A 195 -2.25 1.45 -13.96
C ALA A 195 -3.02 0.50 -13.04
N ILE A 196 -3.08 0.81 -11.75
CA ILE A 196 -3.79 -0.03 -10.77
C ILE A 196 -5.31 -0.03 -11.00
N ASN A 197 -5.90 1.10 -11.37
CA ASN A 197 -7.33 1.17 -11.68
C ASN A 197 -7.71 0.37 -12.95
N SER A 198 -6.75 0.10 -13.85
CA SER A 198 -7.02 -0.73 -15.04
C SER A 198 -7.38 -2.18 -14.71
N ILE A 199 -7.00 -2.66 -13.51
CA ILE A 199 -7.39 -3.98 -12.99
C ILE A 199 -8.41 -3.89 -11.85
N LEU A 200 -8.17 -3.02 -10.87
CA LEU A 200 -8.95 -2.98 -9.62
C LEU A 200 -10.41 -2.54 -9.86
N GLN A 201 -10.61 -1.50 -10.66
CA GLN A 201 -11.94 -0.95 -10.93
C GLN A 201 -12.85 -1.93 -11.67
N PRO A 202 -12.45 -2.54 -12.82
CA PRO A 202 -13.30 -3.52 -13.48
C PRO A 202 -13.47 -4.83 -12.68
N ALA A 203 -12.52 -5.20 -11.82
CA ALA A 203 -12.61 -6.45 -11.05
C ALA A 203 -13.43 -6.33 -9.76
N THR A 204 -13.45 -5.15 -9.12
CA THR A 204 -14.00 -4.99 -7.75
C THR A 204 -14.92 -3.78 -7.60
N GLY A 205 -14.82 -2.80 -8.51
CA GLY A 205 -15.47 -1.50 -8.37
C GLY A 205 -14.70 -0.47 -7.54
N PHE A 206 -13.64 -0.86 -6.80
CA PHE A 206 -12.74 0.09 -6.16
C PHE A 206 -11.89 0.85 -7.18
N SER A 207 -11.58 2.10 -6.88
CA SER A 207 -10.60 2.86 -7.65
C SER A 207 -9.92 3.90 -6.78
N TYR A 208 -8.66 4.20 -7.07
CA TYR A 208 -7.97 5.36 -6.51
C TYR A 208 -8.32 6.63 -7.29
N ASN A 209 -8.46 7.74 -6.59
CA ASN A 209 -8.62 9.05 -7.19
C ASN A 209 -7.26 9.57 -7.67
N ASN A 210 -7.27 10.41 -8.70
CA ASN A 210 -6.05 11.05 -9.18
C ASN A 210 -5.79 12.33 -8.38
N ASP A 211 -5.38 12.17 -7.12
CA ASP A 211 -5.07 13.25 -6.19
C ASP A 211 -3.84 12.94 -5.33
N ALA A 212 -3.27 13.99 -4.73
CA ALA A 212 -2.26 13.87 -3.69
C ALA A 212 -2.98 13.90 -2.34
N TYR A 213 -3.23 12.71 -1.79
CA TYR A 213 -3.91 12.55 -0.52
C TYR A 213 -2.88 12.49 0.60
N LEU A 214 -3.17 13.13 1.74
CA LEU A 214 -2.24 13.24 2.87
C LEU A 214 -0.89 13.89 2.49
N ASP A 215 -0.94 14.87 1.59
CA ASP A 215 0.21 15.64 1.11
C ASP A 215 0.67 16.76 2.06
N GLN A 216 -0.14 17.06 3.08
CA GLN A 216 0.12 18.11 4.06
C GLN A 216 0.82 17.58 5.31
N THR A 217 1.90 18.25 5.69
CA THR A 217 2.62 18.02 6.94
C THR A 217 1.75 18.44 8.13
N GLU A 218 1.30 17.48 8.93
CA GLU A 218 0.80 17.75 10.29
C GLU A 218 1.93 18.35 11.15
N PRO A 219 1.63 19.16 12.19
CA PRO A 219 2.63 19.81 13.04
C PRO A 219 3.69 18.86 13.65
N ASP A 220 3.34 17.58 13.81
CA ASP A 220 4.19 16.52 14.37
C ASP A 220 4.68 15.51 13.32
N SER A 221 4.34 15.68 12.04
CA SER A 221 4.56 14.69 10.98
C SER A 221 6.04 14.34 10.80
N TYR A 222 6.96 15.28 11.02
CA TYR A 222 8.40 15.06 10.83
C TYR A 222 9.00 13.95 11.73
N CYS A 223 8.38 13.66 12.87
CA CYS A 223 8.81 12.56 13.74
C CYS A 223 8.55 11.19 13.11
N TYR A 224 7.55 11.10 12.24
CA TYR A 224 7.09 9.90 11.55
C TYR A 224 7.50 9.89 10.07
N GLU A 225 8.66 10.48 9.73
CA GLU A 225 9.08 10.68 8.33
C GLU A 225 8.09 11.47 7.45
N ASN A 226 7.33 12.38 8.06
CA ASN A 226 6.25 13.17 7.48
C ASN A 226 4.93 12.42 7.24
N ALA A 227 4.82 11.17 7.69
CA ALA A 227 3.56 10.45 7.62
C ALA A 227 2.45 11.13 8.43
N VAL A 228 1.22 11.02 7.92
CA VAL A 228 0.02 11.58 8.52
C VAL A 228 -0.73 10.45 9.21
N ALA A 229 -0.99 10.62 10.51
CA ALA A 229 -1.82 9.69 11.25
C ALA A 229 -3.23 9.62 10.64
N VAL A 230 -3.80 8.43 10.65
CA VAL A 230 -5.15 8.19 10.14
C VAL A 230 -6.00 7.52 11.23
N ASP A 231 -7.30 7.75 11.17
CA ASP A 231 -8.27 7.32 12.17
C ASP A 231 -9.09 6.14 11.69
N TRP A 232 -9.28 5.18 12.59
CA TRP A 232 -10.25 4.10 12.42
C TRP A 232 -11.67 4.66 12.45
N THR A 233 -12.45 4.37 11.43
CA THR A 233 -13.89 4.69 11.41
C THR A 233 -14.69 3.78 12.32
N SER A 234 -14.18 2.56 12.54
CA SER A 234 -14.78 1.54 13.38
C SER A 234 -13.69 0.74 14.08
N SER A 235 -13.63 0.84 15.40
CA SER A 235 -12.73 0.00 16.21
C SER A 235 -13.22 -1.44 16.32
N THR A 236 -14.38 -1.78 15.77
CA THR A 236 -14.94 -3.13 15.78
C THR A 236 -14.67 -3.89 14.49
N HIS A 237 -14.17 -3.24 13.44
CA HIS A 237 -13.74 -3.96 12.23
C HIS A 237 -12.51 -4.81 12.58
N GLU A 238 -12.43 -6.04 12.09
CA GLU A 238 -11.36 -6.98 12.41
C GLU A 238 -9.96 -6.43 12.07
N ILE A 239 -9.80 -5.77 10.93
CA ILE A 239 -8.61 -5.01 10.55
C ILE A 239 -8.14 -4.01 11.63
N ALA A 240 -9.07 -3.38 12.36
CA ALA A 240 -8.76 -2.40 13.41
C ALA A 240 -8.42 -3.04 14.78
N ARG A 241 -8.63 -4.35 14.95
CA ARG A 241 -8.50 -5.04 16.25
C ARG A 241 -7.08 -4.88 16.79
N GLU A 242 -6.96 -4.33 17.99
CA GLU A 242 -5.67 -4.06 18.65
C GLU A 242 -4.73 -3.09 17.92
N VAL A 243 -5.15 -2.46 16.81
CA VAL A 243 -4.39 -1.42 16.12
C VAL A 243 -4.90 -0.05 16.54
N LYS A 244 -4.13 0.64 17.37
CA LYS A 244 -4.45 1.99 17.86
C LYS A 244 -4.01 3.07 16.89
N ARG A 245 -2.95 2.82 16.12
CA ARG A 245 -2.35 3.83 15.23
C ARG A 245 -1.84 3.19 13.95
N THR A 246 -2.16 3.84 12.84
CA THR A 246 -1.54 3.65 11.53
C THR A 246 -1.40 5.03 10.87
N ALA A 247 -0.67 5.09 9.76
CA ALA A 247 -0.40 6.31 9.03
C ALA A 247 -0.26 6.05 7.54
N ALA A 248 -0.30 7.13 6.78
CA ALA A 248 -0.09 7.15 5.34
C ALA A 248 0.64 8.43 4.95
N PHE A 249 1.38 8.41 3.85
CA PHE A 249 2.23 9.49 3.40
C PHE A 249 2.22 9.63 1.86
N TRP A 250 1.48 10.62 1.35
CA TRP A 250 1.46 10.98 -0.08
C TRP A 250 0.76 9.97 -1.03
N GLY A 251 -0.10 9.12 -0.49
CA GLY A 251 -1.00 8.26 -1.24
C GLY A 251 -2.09 8.95 -2.08
N SER A 252 -3.05 8.15 -2.53
CA SER A 252 -4.24 8.62 -3.25
C SER A 252 -5.52 8.25 -2.52
N SER A 253 -6.50 9.15 -2.52
CA SER A 253 -7.76 8.88 -1.84
C SER A 253 -8.57 7.81 -2.59
N ILE A 254 -9.42 7.09 -1.87
CA ILE A 254 -10.13 5.93 -2.42
C ILE A 254 -11.58 6.28 -2.77
N SER A 255 -12.00 5.90 -3.98
CA SER A 255 -13.40 5.79 -4.37
C SER A 255 -13.87 4.35 -4.20
N ILE A 256 -14.96 4.17 -3.45
CA ILE A 256 -15.48 2.86 -3.04
C ILE A 256 -16.75 2.48 -3.82
N PRO A 257 -16.97 1.19 -4.12
CA PRO A 257 -18.23 0.71 -4.70
C PRO A 257 -19.33 0.58 -3.63
N ASP A 258 -20.57 0.32 -4.09
CA ASP A 258 -21.68 -0.02 -3.20
C ASP A 258 -21.36 -1.31 -2.41
N GLY A 259 -21.69 -1.30 -1.11
CA GLY A 259 -21.44 -2.42 -0.21
C GLY A 259 -20.05 -2.45 0.43
N ALA A 260 -19.12 -1.59 0.01
CA ALA A 260 -17.83 -1.46 0.66
C ALA A 260 -17.95 -0.73 2.01
N GLU A 261 -17.15 -1.17 2.99
CA GLU A 261 -16.99 -0.52 4.29
C GLU A 261 -15.77 0.38 4.27
N VAL A 262 -15.91 1.61 4.78
CA VAL A 262 -14.76 2.48 5.05
C VAL A 262 -14.17 2.07 6.38
N VAL A 263 -12.88 1.72 6.41
CA VAL A 263 -12.18 1.22 7.60
C VAL A 263 -11.32 2.32 8.23
N VAL A 264 -10.71 3.17 7.40
CA VAL A 264 -9.79 4.23 7.85
C VAL A 264 -10.06 5.52 7.09
N ARG A 265 -9.99 6.65 7.80
CA ARG A 265 -10.08 8.02 7.24
C ARG A 265 -8.91 8.87 7.71
N LYS A 266 -8.66 9.98 7.02
CA LYS A 266 -7.73 11.01 7.50
C LYS A 266 -8.14 11.50 8.90
N HIS A 267 -7.18 11.67 9.80
CA HIS A 267 -7.36 12.37 11.07
C HIS A 267 -7.84 13.80 10.78
N ASP A 268 -9.02 14.19 11.27
CA ASP A 268 -9.73 15.46 10.94
C ASP A 268 -10.51 15.53 9.61
N ALA A 269 -10.85 14.40 8.98
CA ALA A 269 -11.68 14.36 7.78
C ALA A 269 -13.11 14.93 8.01
N GLY A 270 -13.39 16.12 7.47
CA GLY A 270 -14.73 16.70 7.38
C GLY A 270 -15.50 16.33 6.11
N ALA A 271 -14.85 15.69 5.12
CA ALA A 271 -15.43 15.35 3.82
C ALA A 271 -15.50 13.83 3.57
N THR A 272 -16.49 13.40 2.79
CA THR A 272 -16.74 11.97 2.48
C THR A 272 -15.65 11.34 1.61
N THR A 273 -14.82 12.14 0.95
CA THR A 273 -13.74 11.71 0.03
C THR A 273 -12.44 11.31 0.75
N ASP A 274 -12.32 11.57 2.05
CA ASP A 274 -11.08 11.33 2.80
C ASP A 274 -10.97 9.88 3.28
N ILE A 275 -11.06 8.93 2.36
CA ILE A 275 -10.97 7.49 2.63
C ILE A 275 -9.52 7.04 2.46
N ALA A 276 -8.90 6.58 3.54
CA ALA A 276 -7.53 6.07 3.54
C ALA A 276 -7.49 4.53 3.45
N ALA A 277 -8.57 3.86 3.88
CA ALA A 277 -8.71 2.43 3.68
C ALA A 277 -10.17 2.02 3.56
N ALA A 278 -10.42 1.00 2.75
CA ALA A 278 -11.74 0.40 2.60
C ALA A 278 -11.66 -1.12 2.39
N ALA A 279 -12.72 -1.80 2.78
CA ALA A 279 -12.88 -3.23 2.75
C ALA A 279 -14.17 -3.59 1.98
N LEU A 280 -14.14 -4.70 1.23
CA LEU A 280 -15.29 -5.23 0.51
C LEU A 280 -15.22 -6.76 0.49
N GLU A 281 -16.36 -7.40 0.71
CA GLU A 281 -16.53 -8.83 0.44
C GLU A 281 -17.19 -9.02 -0.93
N ILE A 282 -16.66 -9.94 -1.74
CA ILE A 282 -17.21 -10.30 -3.05
C ILE A 282 -17.28 -11.83 -3.09
N GLY A 283 -18.49 -12.38 -3.09
CA GLY A 283 -18.67 -13.83 -2.99
C GLY A 283 -18.06 -14.35 -1.69
N GLU A 284 -17.10 -15.28 -1.82
CA GLU A 284 -16.34 -15.84 -0.69
C GLU A 284 -15.03 -15.08 -0.41
N GLY A 285 -14.59 -14.19 -1.31
CA GLY A 285 -13.33 -13.48 -1.18
C GLY A 285 -13.46 -12.07 -0.63
N ARG A 286 -12.31 -11.48 -0.33
CA ARG A 286 -12.22 -10.18 0.34
C ARG A 286 -11.21 -9.27 -0.33
N VAL A 287 -11.53 -7.98 -0.40
CA VAL A 287 -10.72 -6.94 -1.03
C VAL A 287 -10.47 -5.84 -0.02
N PHE A 288 -9.21 -5.55 0.25
CA PHE A 288 -8.76 -4.42 1.05
C PHE A 288 -7.94 -3.46 0.19
N VAL A 289 -8.25 -2.18 0.28
CA VAL A 289 -7.51 -1.11 -0.41
C VAL A 289 -7.00 -0.14 0.64
N TYR A 290 -5.73 0.25 0.53
CA TYR A 290 -5.08 1.20 1.42
C TYR A 290 -4.44 2.30 0.57
N ALA A 291 -4.60 3.55 0.97
CA ALA A 291 -4.24 4.71 0.15
C ALA A 291 -2.74 4.80 -0.17
N ASP A 292 -1.89 4.08 0.57
CA ASP A 292 -0.49 4.41 0.71
C ASP A 292 0.42 3.19 0.91
N GLU A 293 1.64 3.23 0.37
CA GLU A 293 2.60 2.15 0.49
C GLU A 293 3.56 2.29 1.67
N TRP A 294 3.63 3.46 2.31
CA TRP A 294 4.63 3.77 3.34
C TRP A 294 4.77 2.68 4.42
N PRO A 295 3.67 2.03 4.89
CA PRO A 295 3.76 0.91 5.83
C PRO A 295 4.50 -0.35 5.34
N LEU A 296 4.96 -0.40 4.08
CA LEU A 296 5.77 -1.50 3.56
C LEU A 296 7.28 -1.27 3.67
N PHE A 297 7.76 -0.03 3.77
CA PHE A 297 9.20 0.24 3.65
C PHE A 297 9.97 -0.09 4.92
N SER A 298 11.13 -0.72 4.78
CA SER A 298 11.94 -1.21 5.90
C SER A 298 12.28 -0.15 6.95
N ASN A 299 12.45 1.11 6.55
CA ASN A 299 12.77 2.21 7.44
C ASN A 299 11.64 2.57 8.42
N VAL A 300 10.41 2.11 8.20
CA VAL A 300 9.30 2.31 9.13
C VAL A 300 9.09 1.11 10.07
N TRP A 301 9.75 -0.01 9.78
CA TRP A 301 9.75 -1.24 10.58
C TRP A 301 10.97 -1.36 11.48
N LEU A 302 12.10 -0.79 11.03
CA LEU A 302 13.37 -0.90 11.70
C LEU A 302 13.73 0.45 12.32
N SER A 303 13.97 0.44 13.63
CA SER A 303 14.44 1.63 14.33
C SER A 303 15.72 2.18 13.68
N THR A 304 15.63 3.40 13.16
CA THR A 304 16.79 4.12 12.60
C THR A 304 17.26 5.25 13.53
N SER A 305 16.49 5.58 14.56
CA SER A 305 16.75 6.67 15.49
C SER A 305 17.53 6.18 16.73
N ASP A 306 18.73 6.71 16.97
CA ASP A 306 19.44 6.52 18.24
C ASP A 306 19.13 7.67 19.21
N HIS A 307 18.14 7.44 20.07
CA HIS A 307 17.75 8.38 21.12
C HIS A 307 18.54 8.21 22.43
N SER A 308 19.51 7.29 22.49
CA SER A 308 20.24 6.98 23.74
C SER A 308 21.06 8.16 24.29
N ASN A 309 21.33 9.16 23.45
CA ASN A 309 22.12 10.33 23.80
C ASN A 309 21.28 11.51 24.31
N VAL A 310 19.95 11.41 24.34
CA VAL A 310 19.07 12.47 24.85
C VAL A 310 18.95 12.34 26.38
N PRO A 311 19.46 13.32 27.17
CA PRO A 311 19.34 13.27 28.63
C PRO A 311 17.88 13.30 29.09
N ALA A 312 17.56 12.59 30.17
CA ALA A 312 16.20 12.48 30.69
C ALA A 312 15.56 13.85 30.99
N GLU A 313 16.35 14.82 31.46
CA GLU A 313 15.92 16.19 31.71
C GLU A 313 15.58 17.00 30.45
N GLN A 314 16.02 16.53 29.27
CA GLN A 314 15.77 17.16 27.98
C GLN A 314 14.55 16.59 27.26
N LEU A 315 14.08 15.38 27.62
CA LEU A 315 12.92 14.73 26.98
C LEU A 315 11.68 15.61 26.93
N GLN A 316 11.46 16.47 27.95
CA GLN A 316 10.33 17.42 28.00
C GLN A 316 10.34 18.50 26.91
N TYR A 317 11.46 18.67 26.22
CA TYR A 317 11.64 19.63 25.12
C TYR A 317 11.69 18.97 23.75
N GLU A 318 11.67 17.63 23.69
CA GLU A 318 11.72 16.87 22.44
C GLU A 318 10.30 16.70 21.89
N ASN A 319 9.97 17.34 20.78
CA ASN A 319 8.60 17.23 20.24
C ASN A 319 8.28 15.82 19.70
N CYS A 320 9.31 15.04 19.37
CA CYS A 320 9.17 13.63 19.00
C CYS A 320 9.09 12.69 20.20
N PHE A 321 9.15 13.19 21.43
CA PHE A 321 8.90 12.38 22.62
C PHE A 321 7.52 12.71 23.17
N ASP A 322 6.62 11.71 23.15
CA ASP A 322 5.29 11.85 23.73
C ASP A 322 5.34 11.70 25.24
N GLN A 323 5.13 12.82 25.95
CA GLN A 323 5.20 12.87 27.41
C GLN A 323 4.07 12.08 28.09
N ALA A 324 2.93 11.88 27.45
CA ALA A 324 1.80 11.16 28.05
C ALA A 324 2.03 9.64 28.07
N THR A 325 2.65 9.12 27.01
CA THR A 325 2.93 7.70 26.81
C THR A 325 4.36 7.32 27.16
N GLN A 326 5.25 8.30 27.37
CA GLN A 326 6.68 8.11 27.61
C GLN A 326 7.35 7.31 26.49
N MET A 327 6.95 7.60 25.25
CA MET A 327 7.41 6.91 24.05
C MET A 327 7.93 7.89 23.02
N TRP A 328 8.96 7.47 22.27
CA TRP A 328 9.36 8.16 21.05
C TRP A 328 8.33 7.93 19.96
N LYS A 329 8.10 8.98 19.20
CA LYS A 329 7.24 9.04 18.02
C LYS A 329 7.98 8.53 16.78
N ASP A 330 8.80 7.48 16.92
CA ASP A 330 9.44 6.83 15.78
C ASP A 330 8.44 5.89 15.09
N PRO A 331 8.49 5.74 13.76
CA PRO A 331 7.55 4.88 13.04
C PRO A 331 7.42 3.45 13.58
N ASP A 332 8.55 2.81 13.90
CA ASP A 332 8.64 1.41 14.30
C ASP A 332 8.06 1.14 15.70
N VAL A 333 8.00 2.18 16.54
CA VAL A 333 7.48 2.10 17.92
C VAL A 333 6.07 2.68 18.01
N TRP A 334 5.80 3.76 17.28
CA TRP A 334 4.58 4.53 17.42
C TRP A 334 3.41 3.93 16.67
N PHE A 335 3.66 3.34 15.49
CA PHE A 335 2.66 2.65 14.70
C PHE A 335 2.78 1.14 14.89
N GLN A 336 1.65 0.45 14.78
CA GLN A 336 1.59 -0.99 15.00
C GLN A 336 1.60 -1.73 13.66
N HIS A 337 2.61 -1.45 12.83
CA HIS A 337 2.73 -2.03 11.48
C HIS A 337 2.58 -3.56 11.46
N PRO A 338 3.24 -4.32 12.35
CA PRO A 338 3.09 -5.78 12.36
C PRO A 338 1.65 -6.23 12.66
N GLN A 339 1.00 -5.65 13.67
CA GLN A 339 -0.41 -5.97 14.00
C GLN A 339 -1.35 -5.55 12.88
N PHE A 340 -1.14 -4.39 12.28
CA PHE A 340 -1.93 -3.91 11.15
C PHE A 340 -1.87 -4.89 9.98
N TRP A 341 -0.66 -5.27 9.56
CA TRP A 341 -0.48 -6.19 8.44
C TRP A 341 -0.96 -7.61 8.77
N TYR A 342 -0.80 -8.07 10.01
CA TYR A 342 -1.39 -9.33 10.45
C TYR A 342 -2.91 -9.31 10.27
N ASN A 343 -3.59 -8.28 10.75
CA ASN A 343 -5.04 -8.20 10.65
C ASN A 343 -5.51 -8.08 9.19
N VAL A 344 -4.80 -7.29 8.37
CA VAL A 344 -5.12 -7.16 6.94
C VAL A 344 -4.99 -8.52 6.25
N ILE A 345 -3.88 -9.23 6.45
CA ILE A 345 -3.64 -10.53 5.81
C ILE A 345 -4.63 -11.57 6.31
N GLN A 346 -4.87 -11.66 7.62
CA GLN A 346 -5.82 -12.59 8.20
C GLN A 346 -7.24 -12.34 7.69
N TRP A 347 -7.66 -11.06 7.64
CA TRP A 347 -9.00 -10.71 7.14
C TRP A 347 -9.11 -11.00 5.64
N THR A 348 -8.10 -10.64 4.84
CA THR A 348 -8.13 -10.83 3.39
C THR A 348 -7.97 -12.30 2.96
N ALA A 349 -7.39 -13.15 3.79
CA ALA A 349 -7.22 -14.57 3.50
C ALA A 349 -8.58 -15.30 3.33
N PRO A 350 -8.61 -16.38 2.52
CA PRO A 350 -9.67 -17.37 2.61
C PRO A 350 -9.81 -17.90 4.04
N GLU A 351 -10.96 -18.48 4.38
CA GLU A 351 -11.17 -19.10 5.68
C GLU A 351 -10.06 -20.13 5.97
N ASN A 352 -9.42 -19.99 7.12
CA ASN A 352 -8.26 -20.78 7.50
C ASN A 352 -8.18 -20.88 9.03
N ASP A 353 -7.64 -22.00 9.51
CA ASP A 353 -7.32 -22.21 10.93
C ASP A 353 -5.80 -22.36 11.14
N CYS A 354 -4.98 -22.13 10.10
CA CYS A 354 -3.54 -22.39 10.09
C CYS A 354 -2.66 -21.14 10.00
N PHE A 355 -3.20 -19.96 9.67
CA PHE A 355 -2.37 -18.76 9.53
C PHE A 355 -1.99 -18.24 10.90
N THR A 356 -0.69 -18.13 11.13
CA THR A 356 -0.14 -17.66 12.40
C THR A 356 1.04 -16.74 12.14
N ILE A 357 1.28 -15.82 13.07
CA ILE A 357 2.52 -15.03 13.13
C ILE A 357 3.13 -15.23 14.51
N ASP A 358 4.33 -15.80 14.57
CA ASP A 358 5.11 -16.00 15.78
C ASP A 358 5.88 -14.72 16.14
N GLU A 359 5.13 -13.72 16.60
CA GLU A 359 5.70 -12.49 17.09
C GLU A 359 4.99 -12.01 18.37
N PRO A 360 5.71 -11.76 19.48
CA PRO A 360 5.09 -11.45 20.77
C PRO A 360 4.23 -10.19 20.81
N ILE A 361 4.44 -9.26 19.88
CA ILE A 361 3.66 -8.03 19.77
C ILE A 361 2.33 -8.24 19.04
N ILE A 362 2.16 -9.39 18.37
CA ILE A 362 0.92 -9.76 17.68
C ILE A 362 -0.05 -10.37 18.70
N ILE A 363 -1.25 -9.81 18.73
CA ILE A 363 -2.39 -10.33 19.46
C ILE A 363 -3.30 -10.99 18.42
N PRO A 364 -3.44 -12.33 18.43
CA PRO A 364 -4.26 -13.05 17.46
C PRO A 364 -5.73 -12.63 17.47
N ILE A 365 -6.38 -12.73 16.32
CA ILE A 365 -7.82 -12.58 16.18
C ILE A 365 -8.45 -13.94 16.54
N ASP A 366 -8.99 -14.07 17.76
CA ASP A 366 -9.83 -15.20 18.15
C ASP A 366 -11.13 -15.28 17.35
#